data_AF-A0A973FVB0-F1
#
_entry.id   AF-A0A973FVB0-F1
#
_cell.length_a   1.000
_cell.length_b   1.000
_cell.length_c   1.000
_cell.angle_alpha   90.00
_cell.angle_beta   90.00
_cell.angle_gamma   90.00
#
_symmetry.space_group_name_H-M   'P 1'
#
loop_
_entity.id
_entity.type
_entity.pdbx_description
1 polymer ?
#
loop_
_entity_poly.entity_id
_entity_poly.type
_entity_poly.pdbx_seq_one_letter_code
_entity_poly.pdbx_strand_id
1 'polypeptide(L)'
;LNYGLFAVFALLAAIISGAVLNPLLLPYLPGHAFSTKGFSIGLVVALILLYLRDANLLNWAGRIEALAWLLIIPAISSYLAMNFTGASTYTSLSGVKKEMRWALPAQIAAACAGFVTWIASRLIA
;
A
#
# COMPACT_ATOMS: atom_id res chain seq x y z
N LEU A 1 12.81 -0.59 -20.60
CA LEU A 1 13.26 0.27 -19.48
C LEU A 1 12.11 0.89 -18.69
N ASN A 2 11.08 1.47 -19.35
CA ASN A 2 10.01 2.23 -18.67
C ASN A 2 9.24 1.45 -17.58
N TYR A 3 9.01 0.15 -17.77
CA TYR A 3 8.28 -0.69 -16.80
C TYR A 3 9.02 -0.89 -15.47
N GLY A 4 10.35 -1.07 -15.52
CA GLY A 4 11.16 -1.26 -14.31
C GLY A 4 11.34 0.04 -13.54
N LEU A 5 11.59 1.15 -14.25
CA LEU A 5 11.65 2.49 -13.66
C LEU A 5 10.35 2.84 -12.93
N PHE A 6 9.21 2.58 -13.56
CA PHE A 6 7.94 2.78 -12.87
C PHE A 6 7.79 1.93 -11.62
N ALA A 7 8.15 0.64 -11.67
CA ALA A 7 8.03 -0.24 -10.51
C ALA A 7 8.86 0.28 -9.32
N VAL A 8 10.05 0.83 -9.59
CA VAL A 8 10.88 1.49 -8.58
C VAL A 8 10.17 2.72 -8.01
N PHE A 9 9.61 3.59 -8.86
CA PHE A 9 8.85 4.76 -8.39
C PHE A 9 7.60 4.37 -7.59
N ALA A 10 6.88 3.34 -8.00
CA ALA A 10 5.70 2.84 -7.31
C ALA A 10 6.04 2.29 -5.92
N LEU A 11 7.14 1.53 -5.80
CA LEU A 11 7.65 1.06 -4.51
C LEU A 11 8.13 2.21 -3.62
N LEU A 12 8.87 3.17 -4.18
CA LEU A 12 9.29 4.36 -3.44
C LEU A 12 8.09 5.16 -2.93
N ALA A 13 7.06 5.35 -3.76
CA ALA A 13 5.83 6.01 -3.37
C ALA A 13 5.10 5.25 -2.26
N ALA A 14 5.06 3.91 -2.32
CA ALA A 14 4.49 3.09 -1.25
C ALA A 14 5.25 3.27 0.08
N ILE A 15 6.58 3.33 0.02
CA ILE A 15 7.43 3.57 1.19
C ILE A 15 7.19 4.97 1.74
N ILE A 16 7.21 6.01 0.90
CA ILE A 16 6.97 7.40 1.32
C ILE A 16 5.57 7.56 1.92
N SER A 17 4.57 6.90 1.33
CA SER A 17 3.19 6.85 1.86
C SER A 17 3.15 6.34 3.30
N GLY A 18 3.75 5.18 3.56
CA GLY A 18 3.69 4.55 4.88
C GLY A 18 4.67 5.13 5.90
N ALA A 19 5.86 5.53 5.48
CA ALA A 19 6.95 5.95 6.36
C ALA A 19 7.00 7.46 6.63
N VAL A 20 6.49 8.29 5.72
CA VAL A 20 6.60 9.76 5.81
C VAL A 20 5.23 10.42 5.86
N LEU A 21 4.37 10.15 4.89
CA LEU A 21 3.03 10.75 4.81
C LEU A 21 2.16 10.30 5.98
N ASN A 22 2.21 9.01 6.34
CA ASN A 22 1.42 8.50 7.45
C ASN A 22 1.74 9.20 8.78
N PRO A 23 2.98 9.22 9.31
CA PRO A 23 3.28 9.94 10.56
C PRO A 23 2.96 11.43 10.50
N LEU A 24 3.16 12.07 9.34
CA LEU A 24 2.85 13.49 9.15
C LEU A 24 1.35 13.78 9.26
N LEU A 25 0.51 12.87 8.76
CA LEU A 25 -0.95 13.02 8.73
C LEU A 25 -1.66 12.35 9.91
N LEU A 26 -0.93 11.66 10.79
CA LEU A 26 -1.49 11.00 11.98
C LEU A 26 -2.45 11.87 12.82
N PRO A 27 -2.16 13.16 13.13
CA PRO A 27 -3.05 13.97 13.96
C PRO A 27 -4.40 14.29 13.28
N TYR A 28 -4.46 14.22 11.95
CA TYR A 28 -5.66 14.55 11.17
C TYR A 28 -6.44 13.31 10.73
N LEU A 29 -5.82 12.12 10.78
CA LEU A 29 -6.45 10.88 10.33
C LEU A 29 -7.36 10.28 11.41
N PRO A 30 -8.67 10.11 11.12
CA PRO A 30 -9.61 9.52 12.07
C PRO A 30 -9.33 8.01 12.26
N GLY A 31 -9.60 7.51 13.48
CA GLY A 31 -9.52 6.10 13.82
C GLY A 31 -8.40 5.73 14.79
N HIS A 32 -8.59 4.62 15.51
CA HIS A 32 -7.64 4.12 16.51
C HIS A 32 -6.58 3.16 15.93
N ALA A 33 -6.86 2.52 14.79
CA ALA A 33 -5.96 1.56 14.17
C ALA A 33 -4.97 2.23 13.20
N PHE A 34 -3.69 1.90 13.32
CA PHE A 34 -2.63 2.42 12.45
C PHE A 34 -2.68 1.80 11.05
N SER A 35 -3.03 0.53 10.95
CA SER A 35 -3.21 -0.25 9.72
C SER A 35 -4.25 0.38 8.80
N THR A 36 -5.38 0.84 9.34
CA THR A 36 -6.45 1.47 8.55
C THR A 36 -6.03 2.82 7.99
N LYS A 37 -5.23 3.59 8.76
CA LYS A 37 -4.68 4.88 8.32
C LYS A 37 -3.62 4.69 7.23
N GLY A 38 -2.70 3.76 7.43
CA GLY A 38 -1.68 3.45 6.43
C GLY A 38 -2.28 2.88 5.14
N PHE A 39 -3.36 2.11 5.26
CA PHE A 39 -4.11 1.60 4.11
C PHE A 39 -4.79 2.73 3.34
N SER A 40 -5.48 3.66 4.00
CA SER A 40 -6.18 4.75 3.32
C SER A 40 -5.23 5.68 2.58
N ILE A 41 -4.11 6.08 3.21
CA ILE A 41 -3.09 6.90 2.53
C ILE A 41 -2.47 6.12 1.36
N GLY A 42 -2.12 4.85 1.59
CA GLY A 42 -1.55 3.99 0.56
C GLY A 42 -2.48 3.83 -0.65
N LEU A 43 -3.79 3.73 -0.41
CA LEU A 43 -4.80 3.63 -1.47
C LEU A 43 -4.91 4.94 -2.26
N VAL A 44 -4.92 6.09 -1.59
CA VAL A 44 -4.91 7.40 -2.25
C VAL A 44 -3.65 7.56 -3.12
N VAL A 45 -2.47 7.21 -2.58
CA VAL A 45 -1.20 7.26 -3.32
C VAL A 45 -1.23 6.31 -4.51
N ALA A 46 -1.75 5.08 -4.36
CA ALA A 46 -1.90 4.13 -5.45
C ALA A 46 -2.78 4.68 -6.57
N LEU A 47 -3.92 5.29 -6.24
CA LEU A 47 -4.83 5.89 -7.22
C LEU A 47 -4.18 7.07 -7.98
N ILE A 48 -3.52 7.98 -7.26
CA ILE A 48 -2.79 9.10 -7.88
C ILE A 48 -1.73 8.57 -8.84
N LEU A 49 -0.98 7.56 -8.41
CA LEU A 49 0.13 7.01 -9.18
C LEU A 49 -0.37 6.25 -10.42
N LEU A 50 -1.51 5.56 -10.35
CA LEU A 50 -2.17 4.97 -11.50
C LEU A 50 -2.73 6.02 -12.47
N TYR A 51 -3.28 7.10 -11.95
CA TYR A 51 -3.76 8.22 -12.76
C TYR A 51 -2.61 8.90 -13.53
N LEU A 52 -1.49 9.18 -12.85
CA LEU A 52 -0.31 9.80 -13.46
C LEU A 52 0.39 8.91 -14.49
N ARG A 53 0.27 7.58 -14.37
CA ARG A 53 0.85 6.66 -15.35
C ARG A 53 0.09 6.63 -16.68
N ASP A 54 -1.15 7.12 -16.71
CA ASP A 54 -2.04 6.92 -17.84
C ASP A 54 -2.14 5.41 -18.17
N ALA A 55 -2.52 4.64 -17.14
CA ALA A 55 -2.63 3.19 -17.30
C ALA A 55 -3.57 2.90 -18.49
N ASN A 56 -3.06 2.18 -19.50
CA ASN A 56 -3.88 1.75 -20.63
C ASN A 56 -4.93 0.74 -20.17
N LEU A 57 -6.04 1.23 -19.59
CA LEU A 57 -7.20 0.44 -19.15
C LEU A 57 -7.93 -0.25 -20.31
N LEU A 58 -7.52 0.02 -21.55
CA LEU A 58 -8.04 -0.66 -22.74
C LEU A 58 -7.46 -2.07 -22.91
N ASN A 59 -6.23 -2.32 -22.45
CA ASN A 59 -5.60 -3.63 -22.54
C ASN A 59 -5.79 -4.45 -21.25
N TRP A 60 -6.03 -5.75 -21.39
CA TRP A 60 -6.15 -6.67 -20.27
C TRP A 60 -4.90 -6.67 -19.38
N ALA A 61 -3.71 -6.66 -19.97
CA ALA A 61 -2.46 -6.58 -19.22
C ALA A 61 -2.36 -5.30 -18.36
N GLY A 62 -2.84 -4.15 -18.88
CA GLY A 62 -2.85 -2.87 -18.16
C GLY A 62 -3.78 -2.88 -16.95
N ARG A 63 -4.97 -3.51 -17.07
CA ARG A 63 -5.91 -3.67 -15.95
C ARG A 63 -5.34 -4.55 -14.84
N ILE A 64 -4.72 -5.66 -15.22
CA ILE A 64 -4.10 -6.60 -14.29
C ILE A 64 -2.91 -5.93 -13.58
N GLU A 65 -2.07 -5.17 -14.31
CA GLU A 65 -0.99 -4.39 -13.72
C GLU A 65 -1.52 -3.33 -12.73
N ALA A 66 -2.60 -2.62 -13.06
CA ALA A 66 -3.21 -1.63 -12.18
C ALA A 66 -3.76 -2.25 -10.89
N LEU A 67 -4.46 -3.39 -10.99
CA LEU A 67 -4.92 -4.15 -9.84
C LEU A 67 -3.75 -4.58 -8.95
N ALA A 68 -2.66 -5.06 -9.54
CA ALA A 68 -1.48 -5.46 -8.78
C ALA A 68 -0.94 -4.31 -7.91
N TRP A 69 -0.78 -3.12 -8.49
CA TRP A 69 -0.28 -1.95 -7.73
C TRP A 69 -1.28 -1.44 -6.70
N LEU A 70 -2.59 -1.56 -6.94
CA LEU A 70 -3.63 -1.27 -5.94
C LEU A 70 -3.61 -2.22 -4.74
N LEU A 71 -3.05 -3.42 -4.89
CA LEU A 71 -2.86 -4.34 -3.77
C LEU A 71 -1.52 -4.12 -3.07
N ILE A 72 -0.43 -3.94 -3.83
CA ILE A 72 0.93 -3.82 -3.29
C ILE A 72 1.11 -2.52 -2.48
N ILE A 73 0.75 -1.37 -3.07
CA ILE A 73 1.04 -0.06 -2.46
C ILE A 73 0.33 0.11 -1.10
N PRO A 74 -0.98 -0.17 -0.97
CA PRO A 74 -1.66 -0.03 0.32
C PRO A 74 -1.20 -1.08 1.33
N ALA A 75 -0.82 -2.28 0.91
CA ALA A 75 -0.30 -3.31 1.80
C ALA A 75 1.02 -2.87 2.45
N ILE A 76 1.97 -2.37 1.64
CA ILE A 76 3.27 -1.86 2.13
C ILE A 76 3.05 -0.63 3.02
N SER A 77 2.23 0.32 2.58
CA SER A 77 1.94 1.54 3.33
C SER A 77 1.28 1.25 4.68
N SER A 78 0.31 0.32 4.70
CA SER A 78 -0.37 -0.14 5.91
C SER A 78 0.58 -0.85 6.88
N TYR A 79 1.47 -1.70 6.38
CA TYR A 79 2.49 -2.35 7.21
C TYR A 79 3.47 -1.34 7.82
N LEU A 80 4.00 -0.41 7.01
CA LEU A 80 4.91 0.63 7.49
C LEU A 80 4.24 1.56 8.51
N ALA A 81 2.97 1.87 8.33
CA ALA A 81 2.19 2.63 9.31
C ALA A 81 2.16 1.95 10.68
N MET A 82 2.06 0.62 10.74
CA MET A 82 2.06 -0.12 12.00
C MET A 82 3.40 -0.05 12.73
N ASN A 83 4.51 0.28 12.07
CA ASN A 83 5.79 0.46 12.76
C ASN A 83 5.80 1.70 13.67
N PHE A 84 4.86 2.63 13.52
CA PHE A 84 4.72 3.82 14.38
C PHE A 84 3.89 3.58 15.65
N THR A 85 3.38 2.36 15.88
CA THR A 85 2.59 2.06 17.08
C THR A 85 3.38 2.20 18.39
N GLY A 86 4.72 2.17 18.34
CA GLY A 86 5.60 2.40 19.51
C GLY A 86 6.05 3.85 19.70
N ALA A 87 5.77 4.73 18.74
CA ALA A 87 6.23 6.12 18.72
C ALA A 87 5.12 7.13 19.05
N SER A 88 3.90 6.65 19.35
CA SER A 88 2.74 7.51 19.54
C SER A 88 1.94 7.13 20.78
N THR A 89 1.21 8.09 21.35
CA THR A 89 0.34 7.87 22.52
C THR A 89 -1.05 7.32 22.17
N TYR A 90 -1.28 6.96 20.89
CA TYR A 90 -2.61 6.59 20.39
C TYR A 90 -3.01 5.14 20.66
N THR A 91 -2.06 4.23 20.87
CA THR A 91 -2.36 2.80 21.03
C THR A 91 -1.67 2.18 22.25
N SER A 92 -2.35 1.20 22.85
CA SER A 92 -1.80 0.35 23.91
C SER A 92 -1.27 -0.96 23.33
N LEU A 93 -0.34 -1.62 24.04
CA LEU A 93 0.28 -2.87 23.59
C LEU A 93 -0.75 -3.97 23.28
N SER A 94 -1.83 -4.06 24.07
CA SER A 94 -2.93 -5.01 23.87
C SER A 94 -3.78 -4.66 22.65
N GLY A 95 -3.99 -3.36 22.37
CA GLY A 95 -4.67 -2.88 21.17
C GLY A 95 -3.90 -3.22 19.90
N VAL A 96 -2.59 -2.94 19.89
CA VAL A 96 -1.70 -3.26 18.76
C VAL A 96 -1.65 -4.76 18.49
N LYS A 97 -1.56 -5.59 19.54
CA LYS A 97 -1.57 -7.05 19.38
C LYS A 97 -2.86 -7.56 18.74
N LYS A 98 -4.01 -6.98 19.10
CA LYS A 98 -5.29 -7.28 18.46
C LYS A 98 -5.29 -6.84 17.01
N GLU A 99 -4.73 -5.66 16.73
CA GLU A 99 -4.63 -5.11 15.38
C GLU A 99 -3.77 -5.97 14.45
N MET A 100 -2.56 -6.33 14.89
CA MET A 100 -1.64 -7.18 14.13
C MET A 100 -2.22 -8.54 13.79
N ARG A 101 -3.07 -9.11 14.65
CA ARG A 101 -3.64 -10.44 14.44
C ARG A 101 -4.54 -10.52 13.21
N TRP A 102 -5.18 -9.42 12.80
CA TRP A 102 -6.01 -9.38 11.59
C TRP A 102 -5.36 -8.58 10.46
N ALA A 103 -4.66 -7.49 10.76
CA ALA A 103 -4.06 -6.62 9.76
C ALA A 103 -2.87 -7.27 9.04
N LEU A 104 -1.97 -7.91 9.78
CA LEU A 104 -0.74 -8.46 9.22
C LEU A 104 -1.01 -9.61 8.22
N PRO A 105 -1.88 -10.59 8.51
CA PRO A 105 -2.24 -11.61 7.52
C PRO A 105 -2.86 -11.01 6.26
N ALA A 106 -3.72 -9.99 6.40
CA ALA A 106 -4.36 -9.32 5.27
C ALA A 106 -3.35 -8.56 4.40
N GLN A 107 -2.40 -7.85 5.02
CA GLN A 107 -1.32 -7.16 4.32
C GLN A 107 -0.42 -8.14 3.54
N ILE A 108 -0.06 -9.26 4.16
CA ILE A 108 0.74 -10.31 3.50
C ILE A 108 -0.04 -10.90 2.32
N ALA A 109 -1.31 -11.26 2.53
CA ALA A 109 -2.16 -11.80 1.46
C ALA A 109 -2.30 -10.82 0.29
N ALA A 110 -2.52 -9.53 0.58
CA ALA A 110 -2.61 -8.49 -0.43
C ALA A 110 -1.28 -8.29 -1.19
N ALA A 111 -0.16 -8.23 -0.48
CA ALA A 111 1.16 -8.09 -1.10
C ALA A 111 1.51 -9.30 -2.00
N CYS A 112 1.26 -10.52 -1.52
CA CYS A 112 1.47 -11.74 -2.30
C CYS A 112 0.56 -11.80 -3.53
N ALA A 113 -0.74 -11.55 -3.35
CA ALA A 113 -1.70 -11.55 -4.46
C ALA A 113 -1.34 -10.47 -5.49
N GLY A 114 -1.00 -9.27 -5.03
CA GLY A 114 -0.54 -8.18 -5.90
C GLY A 114 0.71 -8.55 -6.68
N PHE A 115 1.71 -9.18 -6.04
CA PHE A 115 2.94 -9.61 -6.70
C PHE A 115 2.68 -10.68 -7.78
N VAL A 116 1.86 -11.69 -7.47
CA VAL A 116 1.46 -12.73 -8.44
C VAL A 116 0.72 -12.11 -9.63
N THR A 117 -0.20 -11.18 -9.34
CA THR A 117 -0.97 -10.48 -10.37
C THR A 117 -0.06 -9.62 -11.25
N TRP A 118 0.95 -8.97 -10.67
CA TRP A 118 1.94 -8.19 -11.42
C TRP A 118 2.76 -9.07 -12.37
N ILE A 119 3.23 -10.23 -11.91
CA ILE A 119 3.94 -11.19 -12.77
C ILE A 119 3.02 -11.68 -13.89
N ALA A 120 1.77 -12.05 -13.57
CA ALA A 120 0.81 -12.48 -14.58
C ALA A 120 0.58 -11.40 -15.65
N SER A 121 0.51 -10.13 -15.27
CA SER A 121 0.40 -9.02 -16.24
C SER A 121 1.57 -8.97 -17.21
N ARG A 122 2.78 -9.34 -16.78
CA ARG A 122 3.99 -9.38 -17.61
C ARG A 122 4.06 -10.58 -18.53
N LEU A 123 3.41 -11.68 -18.17
CA LEU A 123 3.33 -12.86 -19.04
C LEU A 123 2.30 -12.69 -20.16
N ILE A 124 1.31 -11.81 -19.97
CA ILE A 124 0.21 -11.57 -20.91
C ILE A 124 0.49 -10.36 -21.83
N ALA A 125 1.33 -9.41 -21.38
CA ALA A 125 1.74 -8.21 -22.13
C ALA A 125 2.75 -8.51 -23.24
#